data_AF-A0A7Y4MU18-F1
#
_entry.id   AF-A0A7Y4MU18-F1
#
_cell.length_a   1.000
_cell.length_b   1.000
_cell.length_c   1.000
_cell.angle_alpha   90.00
_cell.angle_beta   90.00
_cell.angle_gamma   90.00
#
_symmetry.space_group_name_H-M   'P 1'
#
loop_
_entity.id
_entity.type
_entity.pdbx_description
1 polymer ?
#
loop_
_entity_poly.entity_id
_entity_poly.type
_entity_poly.pdbx_seq_one_letter_code
_entity_poly.pdbx_strand_id
1 'polypeptide(L)'
;MLPPSPSPLVAPRTRRGLLATLAVLLSCSTPTPPEPPQVVLWAWERPEDLRFLARTGRPVTVAFLRATLALTETEVREHPRRQPLHVPPGTPLRATVRMEARPGASLAKYPPERLHALADRLATLARLPELTALQIDFDARASEYDAYVALLQALRQKLPPSMALSITGLASWCTPGSWLTHAPVDEVVPQLFRMGPEAPTWRARFARGLPAPCRGSVGLALDEWQAVPPGVSTLYVFNPRPWTPEAFTRAVAELHP
;
A
#
# COMPACT_ATOMS: atom_id res chain seq x y z
N MET A 1 -48.49 86.24 -48.27
CA MET A 1 -48.20 85.16 -49.24
C MET A 1 -48.43 83.81 -48.56
N LEU A 2 -48.76 82.78 -49.34
CA LEU A 2 -48.96 81.37 -48.98
C LEU A 2 -48.15 80.50 -49.97
N PRO A 3 -47.98 79.17 -49.77
CA PRO A 3 -48.23 78.34 -48.57
C PRO A 3 -46.87 78.15 -47.83
N PRO A 4 -46.22 76.98 -47.57
CA PRO A 4 -46.55 75.54 -47.71
C PRO A 4 -46.94 74.88 -46.36
N SER A 5 -46.67 73.57 -46.19
CA SER A 5 -47.08 72.71 -45.06
C SER A 5 -45.88 72.05 -44.33
N PRO A 6 -46.02 71.59 -43.08
CA PRO A 6 -44.95 70.90 -42.33
C PRO A 6 -44.79 69.42 -42.72
N SER A 7 -43.68 68.81 -42.28
CA SER A 7 -43.39 67.36 -42.36
C SER A 7 -42.92 66.83 -41.00
N PRO A 8 -43.01 65.51 -40.73
CA PRO A 8 -43.42 65.03 -39.40
C PRO A 8 -42.30 64.80 -38.37
N LEU A 9 -42.72 64.77 -37.11
CA LEU A 9 -41.93 64.40 -35.94
C LEU A 9 -41.39 62.96 -36.03
N VAL A 10 -40.10 62.78 -35.71
CA VAL A 10 -39.48 61.45 -35.49
C VAL A 10 -39.24 61.27 -33.99
N ALA A 11 -39.89 60.28 -33.38
CA ALA A 11 -39.74 59.97 -31.97
C ALA A 11 -38.43 59.21 -31.65
N PRO A 12 -37.79 59.46 -30.50
CA PRO A 12 -36.51 58.83 -30.15
C PRO A 12 -36.66 57.33 -29.80
N ARG A 13 -35.77 56.50 -30.34
CA ARG A 13 -35.67 55.07 -29.97
C ARG A 13 -35.02 54.90 -28.59
N THR A 14 -35.81 54.57 -27.58
CA THR A 14 -35.32 54.21 -26.24
C THR A 14 -34.63 52.84 -26.27
N ARG A 15 -33.33 52.81 -25.92
CA ARG A 15 -32.59 51.55 -25.70
C ARG A 15 -32.99 50.95 -24.36
N ARG A 16 -33.76 49.86 -24.37
CA ARG A 16 -33.98 49.03 -23.17
C ARG A 16 -32.69 48.25 -22.86
N GLY A 17 -32.02 48.60 -21.75
CA GLY A 17 -30.96 47.77 -21.19
C GLY A 17 -31.56 46.61 -20.40
N LEU A 18 -31.15 45.37 -20.71
CA LEU A 18 -31.45 44.21 -19.87
C LEU A 18 -30.40 44.14 -18.76
N LEU A 19 -30.82 44.30 -17.50
CA LEU A 19 -30.02 43.94 -16.34
C LEU A 19 -30.15 42.43 -16.11
N ALA A 20 -29.13 41.67 -16.50
CA ALA A 20 -29.05 40.23 -16.23
C ALA A 20 -28.53 39.99 -14.80
N THR A 21 -29.42 39.69 -13.86
CA THR A 21 -29.07 39.29 -12.49
C THR A 21 -28.45 37.88 -12.50
N LEU A 22 -27.13 37.81 -12.45
CA LEU A 22 -26.39 36.55 -12.41
C LEU A 22 -26.50 35.92 -11.01
N ALA A 23 -27.44 34.99 -10.84
CA ALA A 23 -27.61 34.25 -9.60
C ALA A 23 -26.46 33.23 -9.41
N VAL A 24 -25.46 33.61 -8.61
CA VAL A 24 -24.35 32.71 -8.25
C VAL A 24 -24.87 31.67 -7.24
N LEU A 25 -25.18 30.49 -7.75
CA LEU A 25 -25.44 29.31 -6.92
C LEU A 25 -24.11 28.84 -6.31
N LEU A 26 -23.89 29.15 -5.02
CA LEU A 26 -22.83 28.52 -4.24
C LEU A 26 -23.20 27.05 -4.01
N SER A 27 -22.75 26.17 -4.90
CA SER A 27 -22.71 24.74 -4.64
C SER A 27 -21.79 24.47 -3.46
N CYS A 28 -22.36 24.32 -2.27
CA CYS A 28 -21.69 23.75 -1.12
C CYS A 28 -21.38 22.27 -1.42
N SER A 29 -20.25 22.02 -2.08
CA SER A 29 -19.68 20.67 -2.23
C SER A 29 -19.37 20.11 -0.85
N THR A 30 -20.31 19.35 -0.29
CA THR A 30 -20.09 18.54 0.91
C THR A 30 -18.90 17.63 0.64
N PRO A 31 -17.81 17.67 1.42
CA PRO A 31 -16.67 16.81 1.18
C PRO A 31 -17.10 15.36 1.29
N THR A 32 -16.90 14.58 0.22
CA THR A 32 -17.15 13.14 0.23
C THR A 32 -16.39 12.51 1.39
N PRO A 33 -17.01 11.66 2.23
CA PRO A 33 -16.28 10.93 3.26
C PRO A 33 -15.11 10.16 2.63
N PRO A 34 -13.93 10.09 3.28
CA PRO A 34 -12.83 9.28 2.76
C PRO A 34 -13.28 7.83 2.61
N GLU A 35 -13.02 7.24 1.44
CA GLU A 35 -13.34 5.83 1.22
C GLU A 35 -12.54 4.95 2.19
N PRO A 36 -13.16 3.89 2.76
CA PRO A 36 -12.46 2.99 3.67
C PRO A 36 -11.33 2.26 2.91
N PRO A 37 -10.17 2.02 3.55
CA PRO A 37 -9.01 1.48 2.86
C PRO A 37 -9.25 0.08 2.29
N GLN A 38 -8.56 -0.23 1.19
CA GLN A 38 -8.51 -1.58 0.64
C GLN A 38 -7.87 -2.53 1.66
N VAL A 39 -8.50 -3.68 1.89
CA VAL A 39 -8.04 -4.65 2.89
C VAL A 39 -7.15 -5.70 2.23
N VAL A 40 -5.95 -5.86 2.76
CA VAL A 40 -5.01 -6.94 2.43
C VAL A 40 -4.82 -7.83 3.66
N LEU A 41 -5.19 -9.10 3.57
CA LEU A 41 -4.98 -10.06 4.67
C LEU A 41 -3.62 -10.73 4.52
N TRP A 42 -2.77 -10.67 5.55
CA TRP A 42 -1.58 -11.52 5.59
C TRP A 42 -1.96 -12.96 5.97
N ALA A 43 -1.58 -13.91 5.11
CA ALA A 43 -1.82 -15.34 5.27
C ALA A 43 -0.50 -16.09 5.48
N TRP A 44 -0.12 -16.29 6.75
CA TRP A 44 1.23 -16.73 7.14
C TRP A 44 1.44 -18.25 7.04
N GLU A 45 2.56 -18.76 7.56
CA GLU A 45 2.91 -20.20 7.60
C GLU A 45 2.03 -20.98 8.58
N ARG A 46 0.75 -21.10 8.24
CA ARG A 46 -0.26 -21.93 8.90
C ARG A 46 -1.37 -22.30 7.89
N PRO A 47 -2.21 -23.30 8.17
CA PRO A 47 -3.42 -23.54 7.37
C PRO A 47 -4.34 -22.32 7.41
N GLU A 48 -4.78 -21.84 6.24
CA GLU A 48 -5.69 -20.69 6.11
C GLU A 48 -6.83 -21.04 5.12
N ASP A 49 -8.09 -21.06 5.59
CA ASP A 49 -9.27 -21.23 4.74
C ASP A 49 -10.08 -19.94 4.66
N LEU A 50 -9.78 -19.15 3.64
CA LEU A 50 -10.36 -17.85 3.36
C LEU A 50 -11.57 -17.93 2.43
N ARG A 51 -12.10 -19.13 2.13
CA ARG A 51 -13.27 -19.30 1.23
C ARG A 51 -14.53 -18.57 1.73
N PHE A 52 -14.59 -18.24 3.02
CA PHE A 52 -15.66 -17.39 3.58
C PHE A 52 -15.68 -15.97 2.98
N LEU A 53 -14.57 -15.45 2.45
CA LEU A 53 -14.48 -14.12 1.85
C LEU A 53 -15.48 -13.91 0.71
N ALA A 54 -15.84 -14.98 -0.03
CA ALA A 54 -16.85 -14.96 -1.09
C ALA A 54 -18.24 -14.46 -0.61
N ARG A 55 -18.53 -14.54 0.70
CA ARG A 55 -19.80 -14.12 1.30
C ARG A 55 -19.75 -12.72 1.94
N THR A 56 -18.64 -12.00 1.81
CA THR A 56 -18.44 -10.70 2.49
C THR A 56 -18.92 -9.49 1.69
N GLY A 57 -19.11 -9.64 0.37
CA GLY A 57 -19.48 -8.56 -0.54
C GLY A 57 -18.41 -7.48 -0.76
N ARG A 58 -17.23 -7.59 -0.13
CA ARG A 58 -16.11 -6.64 -0.24
C ARG A 58 -14.95 -7.28 -1.02
N PRO A 59 -14.30 -6.58 -1.98
CA PRO A 59 -13.05 -7.05 -2.56
C PRO A 59 -11.95 -7.06 -1.50
N VAL A 60 -11.26 -8.20 -1.36
CA VAL A 60 -10.18 -8.41 -0.37
C VAL A 60 -9.01 -9.06 -1.09
N THR A 61 -7.81 -8.50 -0.88
CA THR A 61 -6.55 -9.06 -1.40
C THR A 61 -5.93 -9.98 -0.36
N VAL A 62 -5.24 -11.05 -0.78
CA VAL A 62 -4.51 -11.94 0.13
C VAL A 62 -3.01 -11.86 -0.15
N ALA A 63 -2.25 -11.38 0.85
CA ALA A 63 -0.80 -11.40 0.86
C ALA A 63 -0.31 -12.67 1.58
N PHE A 64 0.00 -13.71 0.83
CA PHE A 64 0.36 -15.01 1.43
C PHE A 64 1.87 -15.22 1.49
N LEU A 65 2.37 -15.84 2.56
CA LEU A 65 3.76 -16.29 2.59
C LEU A 65 3.96 -17.36 1.50
N ARG A 66 4.84 -17.07 0.53
CA ARG A 66 5.21 -17.91 -0.60
C ARG A 66 6.42 -18.80 -0.26
N ALA A 67 7.42 -18.22 0.40
CA ALA A 67 8.62 -18.87 0.90
C ALA A 67 9.33 -18.00 1.95
N THR A 68 10.19 -18.61 2.76
CA THR A 68 11.20 -17.94 3.59
C THR A 68 12.60 -18.26 3.05
N LEU A 69 13.41 -17.23 2.82
CA LEU A 69 14.80 -17.31 2.40
C LEU A 69 15.72 -17.05 3.61
N ALA A 70 16.27 -18.11 4.18
CA ALA A 70 17.24 -18.01 5.27
C ALA A 70 18.62 -17.66 4.70
N LEU A 71 19.08 -16.44 4.99
CA LEU A 71 20.39 -15.93 4.59
C LEU A 71 21.46 -16.44 5.57
N THR A 72 22.49 -17.14 5.08
CA THR A 72 23.68 -17.53 5.86
C THR A 72 24.88 -16.67 5.46
N GLU A 73 26.07 -16.88 6.03
CA GLU A 73 27.28 -16.19 5.58
C GLU A 73 27.75 -16.60 4.16
N THR A 74 27.34 -17.78 3.69
CA THR A 74 27.86 -18.39 2.44
C THR A 74 26.78 -18.64 1.37
N GLU A 75 25.52 -18.80 1.77
CA GLU A 75 24.43 -19.26 0.89
C GLU A 75 23.06 -18.69 1.30
N VAL A 76 22.05 -18.89 0.46
CA VAL A 76 20.64 -18.63 0.79
C VAL A 76 19.86 -19.94 0.72
N ARG A 77 19.24 -20.34 1.83
CA ARG A 77 18.41 -21.55 1.91
C ARG A 77 16.93 -21.20 1.77
N GLU A 78 16.27 -21.76 0.77
CA GLU A 78 14.82 -21.60 0.62
C GLU A 78 14.04 -22.63 1.45
N HIS A 79 13.00 -22.13 2.12
CA HIS A 79 11.96 -22.90 2.75
C HIS A 79 10.62 -22.47 2.14
N PRO A 80 10.09 -23.17 1.12
CA PRO A 80 8.81 -22.83 0.51
C PRO A 80 7.67 -23.05 1.53
N ARG A 81 6.58 -22.30 1.39
CA ARG A 81 5.36 -22.47 2.20
C ARG A 81 4.91 -23.93 2.18
N ARG A 82 4.71 -24.54 3.36
CA ARG A 82 4.30 -25.95 3.51
C ARG A 82 2.84 -26.13 3.89
N GLN A 83 2.14 -25.03 4.16
CA GLN A 83 0.80 -25.01 4.71
C GLN A 83 -0.25 -24.69 3.64
N PRO A 84 -1.46 -25.29 3.69
CA PRO A 84 -2.50 -25.02 2.71
C PRO A 84 -3.00 -23.57 2.78
N LEU A 85 -3.49 -23.09 1.64
CA LEU A 85 -4.19 -21.83 1.49
C LEU A 85 -5.40 -22.09 0.58
N HIS A 86 -6.59 -21.78 1.05
CA HIS A 86 -7.81 -21.85 0.26
C HIS A 86 -8.42 -20.45 0.16
N VAL A 87 -8.66 -19.97 -1.06
CA VAL A 87 -9.26 -18.67 -1.36
C VAL A 87 -10.43 -18.84 -2.33
N PRO A 88 -11.38 -17.89 -2.39
CA PRO A 88 -12.34 -17.84 -3.50
C PRO A 88 -11.64 -17.73 -4.87
N PRO A 89 -12.18 -18.32 -5.94
CA PRO A 89 -11.72 -18.07 -7.30
C PRO A 89 -11.72 -16.57 -7.63
N GLY A 90 -10.68 -16.09 -8.32
CA GLY A 90 -10.52 -14.67 -8.66
C GLY A 90 -10.06 -13.74 -7.53
N THR A 91 -9.76 -14.27 -6.33
CA THR A 91 -9.15 -13.47 -5.24
C THR A 91 -7.79 -12.92 -5.67
N PRO A 92 -7.55 -11.60 -5.63
CA PRO A 92 -6.25 -11.03 -5.95
C PRO A 92 -5.17 -11.50 -4.96
N LEU A 93 -4.07 -12.04 -5.48
CA LEU A 93 -2.96 -12.54 -4.67
C LEU A 93 -1.72 -11.65 -4.78
N ARG A 94 -1.07 -11.44 -3.63
CA ARG A 94 0.29 -10.90 -3.51
C ARG A 94 1.18 -11.97 -2.87
N ALA A 95 2.32 -12.30 -3.47
CA ALA A 95 3.27 -13.26 -2.91
C ALA A 95 4.19 -12.54 -1.92
N THR A 96 4.17 -12.94 -0.65
CA THR A 96 5.13 -12.44 0.36
C THR A 96 6.30 -13.41 0.44
N VAL A 97 7.53 -12.94 0.20
CA VAL A 97 8.75 -13.73 0.43
C VAL A 97 9.51 -13.10 1.58
N ARG A 98 9.65 -13.85 2.67
CA ARG A 98 10.39 -13.42 3.85
C ARG A 98 11.87 -13.71 3.69
N MET A 99 12.73 -12.81 4.13
CA MET A 99 14.17 -13.04 4.26
C MET A 99 14.54 -13.04 5.74
N GLU A 100 15.35 -14.01 6.17
CA GLU A 100 15.81 -14.10 7.56
C GLU A 100 17.33 -14.21 7.61
N ALA A 101 18.01 -13.19 8.13
CA ALA A 101 19.42 -13.28 8.44
C ALA A 101 19.64 -14.25 9.62
N ARG A 102 20.36 -15.36 9.38
CA ARG A 102 20.86 -16.22 10.46
C ARG A 102 22.00 -15.51 11.23
N PRO A 103 22.32 -15.91 12.48
CA PRO A 103 23.43 -15.32 13.23
C PRO A 103 24.73 -15.27 12.41
N GLY A 104 25.49 -14.18 12.54
CA GLY A 104 26.69 -13.88 11.74
C GLY A 104 26.40 -13.33 10.34
N ALA A 105 25.35 -13.82 9.66
CA ALA A 105 25.00 -13.41 8.31
C ALA A 105 24.65 -11.92 8.19
N SER A 106 24.96 -11.35 7.04
CA SER A 106 24.51 -10.01 6.65
C SER A 106 24.50 -9.84 5.15
N LEU A 107 23.47 -9.16 4.64
CA LEU A 107 23.34 -8.79 3.23
C LEU A 107 24.47 -7.83 2.80
N ALA A 108 25.00 -7.03 3.74
CA ALA A 108 26.17 -6.17 3.51
C ALA A 108 27.48 -6.93 3.25
N LYS A 109 27.55 -8.21 3.67
CA LYS A 109 28.69 -9.11 3.38
C LYS A 109 28.50 -9.87 2.06
N TYR A 110 27.37 -9.71 1.36
CA TYR A 110 27.11 -10.47 0.13
C TYR A 110 27.79 -9.80 -1.06
N PRO A 111 28.66 -10.51 -1.79
CA PRO A 111 29.27 -9.97 -2.99
C PRO A 111 28.22 -9.82 -4.10
N PRO A 112 28.44 -8.94 -5.11
CA PRO A 112 27.41 -8.55 -6.07
C PRO A 112 26.74 -9.72 -6.79
N GLU A 113 27.49 -10.76 -7.17
CA GLU A 113 26.97 -11.96 -7.83
C GLU A 113 25.97 -12.74 -6.95
N ARG A 114 26.14 -12.72 -5.62
CA ARG A 114 25.19 -13.34 -4.69
C ARG A 114 23.91 -12.51 -4.54
N LEU A 115 24.01 -11.18 -4.58
CA LEU A 115 22.83 -10.30 -4.63
C LEU A 115 22.04 -10.51 -5.94
N HIS A 116 22.72 -10.68 -7.07
CA HIS A 116 22.07 -11.00 -8.35
C HIS A 116 21.40 -12.38 -8.33
N ALA A 117 22.06 -13.41 -7.80
CA ALA A 117 21.48 -14.75 -7.64
C ALA A 117 20.25 -14.76 -6.71
N LEU A 118 20.28 -13.96 -5.64
CA LEU A 118 19.13 -13.76 -4.75
C LEU A 118 17.97 -13.04 -5.48
N ALA A 119 18.28 -12.01 -6.28
CA ALA A 119 17.30 -11.36 -7.15
C ALA A 119 16.68 -12.31 -8.19
N ASP A 120 17.45 -13.22 -8.79
CA ASP A 120 16.94 -14.27 -9.69
C ASP A 120 16.02 -15.25 -8.96
N ARG A 121 16.33 -15.60 -7.71
CA ARG A 121 15.46 -16.47 -6.90
C ARG A 121 14.14 -15.77 -6.55
N LEU A 122 14.20 -14.50 -6.12
CA LEU A 122 13.03 -13.68 -5.82
C LEU A 122 12.15 -13.47 -7.05
N ALA A 123 12.75 -13.17 -8.21
CA ALA A 123 12.03 -13.07 -9.48
C ALA A 123 11.40 -14.40 -9.92
N THR A 124 12.04 -15.54 -9.59
CA THR A 124 11.48 -16.87 -9.86
C THR A 124 10.27 -17.17 -8.95
N LEU A 125 10.31 -16.78 -7.68
CA LEU A 125 9.20 -16.99 -6.74
C LEU A 125 7.93 -16.20 -7.10
N ALA A 126 8.08 -15.09 -7.84
CA ALA A 126 6.98 -14.28 -8.38
C ALA A 126 6.33 -14.83 -9.67
N ARG A 127 6.84 -15.91 -10.27
CA ARG A 127 6.30 -16.50 -11.51
C ARG A 127 5.13 -17.44 -11.24
N LEU A 128 3.97 -16.88 -10.92
CA LEU A 128 2.67 -17.56 -10.92
C LEU A 128 1.61 -16.66 -11.60
N PRO A 129 0.70 -17.19 -12.44
CA PRO A 129 -0.24 -16.36 -13.22
C PRO A 129 -1.20 -15.50 -12.39
N GLU A 130 -1.49 -15.89 -11.15
CA GLU A 130 -2.47 -15.25 -10.27
C GLU A 130 -1.89 -14.10 -9.43
N LEU A 131 -0.57 -13.85 -9.54
CA LEU A 131 0.13 -12.85 -8.74
C LEU A 131 0.09 -11.46 -9.38
N THR A 132 -0.31 -10.48 -8.58
CA THR A 132 -0.31 -9.06 -8.94
C THR A 132 0.84 -8.26 -8.30
N ALA A 133 1.42 -8.79 -7.23
CA ALA A 133 2.60 -8.21 -6.59
C ALA A 133 3.50 -9.27 -5.94
N LEU A 134 4.80 -8.95 -5.87
CA LEU A 134 5.78 -9.57 -4.98
C LEU A 134 6.04 -8.59 -3.82
N GLN A 135 5.86 -9.05 -2.58
CA GLN A 135 6.24 -8.34 -1.36
C GLN A 135 7.46 -9.00 -0.73
N ILE A 136 8.50 -8.24 -0.41
CA ILE A 136 9.64 -8.72 0.38
C ILE A 136 9.40 -8.38 1.86
N ASP A 137 9.50 -9.38 2.74
CA ASP A 137 9.47 -9.18 4.19
C ASP A 137 10.88 -9.33 4.76
N PHE A 138 11.55 -8.21 5.07
CA PHE A 138 12.94 -8.20 5.53
C PHE A 138 13.28 -6.98 6.40
N ASP A 139 13.56 -7.22 7.69
CA ASP A 139 14.03 -6.22 8.64
C ASP A 139 15.53 -5.90 8.45
N ALA A 140 15.86 -5.20 7.36
CA ALA A 140 17.23 -4.80 7.04
C ALA A 140 17.83 -3.91 8.16
N ARG A 141 19.06 -4.23 8.60
CA ARG A 141 19.82 -3.35 9.51
C ARG A 141 20.35 -2.12 8.75
N ALA A 142 20.69 -1.06 9.47
CA ALA A 142 21.23 0.17 8.86
C ALA A 142 22.50 -0.05 8.03
N SER A 143 23.34 -1.01 8.40
CA SER A 143 24.53 -1.42 7.63
C SER A 143 24.21 -2.17 6.33
N GLU A 144 22.95 -2.55 6.10
CA GLU A 144 22.50 -3.40 5.00
C GLU A 144 21.65 -2.65 3.96
N TYR A 145 21.32 -1.37 4.21
CA TYR A 145 20.44 -0.60 3.33
C TYR A 145 20.98 -0.51 1.89
N ASP A 146 22.27 -0.24 1.69
CA ASP A 146 22.86 -0.14 0.34
C ASP A 146 22.81 -1.49 -0.40
N ALA A 147 23.10 -2.60 0.30
CA ALA A 147 23.02 -3.95 -0.27
C ALA A 147 21.56 -4.37 -0.53
N TYR A 148 20.60 -3.91 0.27
CA TYR A 148 19.18 -4.15 0.05
C TYR A 148 18.63 -3.32 -1.11
N VAL A 149 19.06 -2.06 -1.26
CA VAL A 149 18.76 -1.23 -2.44
C VAL A 149 19.33 -1.87 -3.70
N ALA A 150 20.59 -2.33 -3.68
CA ALA A 150 21.19 -3.04 -4.81
C ALA A 150 20.45 -4.34 -5.16
N LEU A 151 20.01 -5.12 -4.15
CA LEU A 151 19.17 -6.30 -4.35
C LEU A 151 17.82 -5.93 -4.99
N LEU A 152 17.14 -4.89 -4.50
CA LEU A 152 15.86 -4.44 -5.01
C LEU A 152 15.99 -3.88 -6.44
N GLN A 153 17.09 -3.23 -6.79
CA GLN A 153 17.41 -2.80 -8.15
C GLN A 153 17.62 -3.99 -9.09
N ALA A 154 18.45 -4.96 -8.72
CA ALA A 154 18.65 -6.18 -9.49
C ALA A 154 17.35 -7.00 -9.64
N LEU A 155 16.48 -7.01 -8.63
CA LEU A 155 15.16 -7.65 -8.66
C LEU A 155 14.18 -6.89 -9.57
N ARG A 156 14.09 -5.57 -9.46
CA ARG A 156 13.16 -4.75 -10.26
C ARG A 156 13.40 -4.91 -11.76
N GLN A 157 14.65 -5.06 -12.18
CA GLN A 157 15.06 -5.35 -13.57
C GLN A 157 14.63 -6.74 -14.08
N LYS A 158 14.43 -7.72 -13.17
CA LYS A 158 14.07 -9.11 -13.51
C LYS A 158 12.57 -9.40 -13.45
N LEU A 159 11.79 -8.49 -12.87
CA LEU A 159 10.33 -8.57 -12.77
C LEU A 159 9.66 -7.79 -13.91
N PRO A 160 8.55 -8.29 -14.51
CA PRO A 160 7.83 -7.55 -15.54
C PRO A 160 7.21 -6.27 -14.96
N PRO A 161 7.01 -5.19 -15.77
CA PRO A 161 6.43 -3.93 -15.29
C PRO A 161 5.02 -4.05 -14.70
N SER A 162 4.28 -5.12 -15.03
CA SER A 162 2.96 -5.42 -14.47
C SER A 162 2.98 -6.05 -13.08
N MET A 163 4.14 -6.49 -12.59
CA MET A 163 4.31 -7.05 -11.25
C MET A 163 4.76 -5.94 -10.30
N ALA A 164 3.89 -5.52 -9.37
CA ALA A 164 4.26 -4.55 -8.35
C ALA A 164 5.30 -5.15 -7.39
N LEU A 165 6.32 -4.38 -7.05
CA LEU A 165 7.33 -4.72 -6.05
C LEU A 165 7.05 -3.92 -4.77
N SER A 166 6.61 -4.64 -3.74
CA SER A 166 6.29 -4.13 -2.41
C SER A 166 7.37 -4.57 -1.42
N ILE A 167 7.55 -3.82 -0.33
CA ILE A 167 8.32 -4.28 0.83
C ILE A 167 7.54 -4.03 2.12
N THR A 168 7.68 -4.91 3.10
CA THR A 168 7.39 -4.54 4.49
C THR A 168 8.49 -3.61 5.00
N GLY A 169 8.26 -2.93 6.13
CA GLY A 169 9.32 -2.15 6.73
C GLY A 169 9.03 -1.65 8.14
N LEU A 170 10.09 -1.17 8.78
CA LEU A 170 10.02 -0.56 10.11
C LEU A 170 9.42 0.85 10.02
N ALA A 171 8.59 1.21 10.99
CA ALA A 171 8.01 2.55 11.10
C ALA A 171 9.08 3.67 11.09
N SER A 172 10.28 3.37 11.60
CA SER A 172 11.43 4.27 11.65
C SER A 172 12.02 4.63 10.27
N TRP A 173 11.80 3.82 9.25
CA TRP A 173 12.19 4.13 7.87
C TRP A 173 11.31 5.22 7.24
N CYS A 174 10.16 5.55 7.84
CA CYS A 174 9.25 6.60 7.37
C CYS A 174 9.69 7.99 7.88
N THR A 175 10.85 8.42 7.40
CA THR A 175 11.54 9.65 7.77
C THR A 175 12.14 10.36 6.55
N PRO A 176 12.14 11.70 6.49
CA PRO A 176 12.86 12.45 5.45
C PRO A 176 14.35 12.08 5.43
N GLY A 177 14.92 11.91 4.23
CA GLY A 177 16.31 11.45 4.07
C GLY A 177 16.51 9.93 4.23
N SER A 178 15.44 9.16 4.47
CA SER A 178 15.49 7.70 4.54
C SER A 178 16.00 7.06 3.24
N TRP A 179 16.76 5.98 3.39
CA TRP A 179 17.31 5.14 2.32
C TRP A 179 16.26 4.69 1.30
N LEU A 180 14.99 4.55 1.73
CA LEU A 180 13.83 4.20 0.91
C LEU A 180 13.67 5.09 -0.34
N THR A 181 14.18 6.33 -0.33
CA THR A 181 14.19 7.22 -1.50
C THR A 181 14.99 6.67 -2.70
N HIS A 182 15.86 5.68 -2.48
CA HIS A 182 16.66 5.00 -3.52
C HIS A 182 16.15 3.58 -3.83
N ALA A 183 15.15 3.10 -3.09
CA ALA A 183 14.57 1.76 -3.27
C ALA A 183 13.56 1.78 -4.43
N PRO A 184 13.74 0.99 -5.50
CA PRO A 184 12.87 1.00 -6.68
C PRO A 184 11.62 0.12 -6.46
N VAL A 185 10.83 0.50 -5.45
CA VAL A 185 9.65 -0.22 -4.98
C VAL A 185 8.39 0.62 -5.21
N ASP A 186 7.32 -0.05 -5.61
CA ASP A 186 6.02 0.58 -5.89
C ASP A 186 5.25 0.90 -4.59
N GLU A 187 5.51 0.12 -3.54
CA GLU A 187 4.83 0.18 -2.24
C GLU A 187 5.82 -0.10 -1.08
N VAL A 188 5.67 0.64 0.02
CA VAL A 188 6.31 0.35 1.32
C VAL A 188 5.21 0.21 2.35
N VAL A 189 5.21 -0.89 3.10
CA VAL A 189 4.20 -1.23 4.11
C VAL A 189 4.83 -1.17 5.51
N PRO A 190 4.88 0.01 6.15
CA PRO A 190 5.33 0.14 7.53
C PRO A 190 4.45 -0.68 8.48
N GLN A 191 5.06 -1.61 9.19
CA GLN A 191 4.40 -2.43 10.20
C GLN A 191 4.31 -1.66 11.52
N LEU A 192 3.10 -1.23 11.90
CA LEU A 192 2.84 -0.46 13.12
C LEU A 192 2.41 -1.34 14.31
N PHE A 193 3.02 -2.52 14.41
CA PHE A 193 2.85 -3.51 15.47
C PHE A 193 4.23 -4.07 15.83
N ARG A 194 4.42 -4.58 17.04
CA ARG A 194 5.69 -5.14 17.56
C ARG A 194 6.90 -4.19 17.50
N MET A 195 6.67 -2.88 17.39
CA MET A 195 7.70 -1.81 17.29
C MET A 195 8.56 -1.62 18.55
N GLY A 196 8.49 -2.51 19.55
CA GLY A 196 9.28 -2.45 20.78
C GLY A 196 9.04 -1.16 21.61
N PRO A 197 10.04 -0.70 22.37
CA PRO A 197 9.91 0.46 23.27
C PRO A 197 9.54 1.77 22.57
N GLU A 198 9.87 1.94 21.28
CA GLU A 198 9.56 3.16 20.53
C GLU A 198 8.11 3.22 20.01
N ALA A 199 7.30 2.17 20.25
CA ALA A 199 5.94 2.09 19.73
C ALA A 199 5.07 3.35 20.01
N PRO A 200 5.07 3.97 21.20
CA PRO A 200 4.28 5.18 21.45
C PRO A 200 4.68 6.35 20.54
N THR A 201 5.98 6.53 20.30
CA THR A 201 6.53 7.59 19.44
C THR A 201 6.09 7.42 17.99
N TRP A 202 6.19 6.21 17.45
CA TRP A 202 5.80 5.94 16.07
C TRP A 202 4.28 5.96 15.89
N ARG A 203 3.50 5.39 16.82
CA ARG A 203 2.03 5.49 16.81
C ARG A 203 1.56 6.95 16.85
N ALA A 204 2.12 7.78 17.74
CA ALA A 204 1.80 9.20 17.81
C ALA A 204 2.23 10.00 16.55
N ARG A 205 3.31 9.58 15.86
CA ARG A 205 3.74 10.18 14.58
C ARG A 205 2.76 9.85 13.46
N PHE A 206 2.40 8.58 13.29
CA PHE A 206 1.47 8.13 12.24
C PHE A 206 0.02 8.58 12.48
N ALA A 207 -0.40 8.80 13.74
CA ALA A 207 -1.69 9.40 14.06
C ALA A 207 -1.90 10.82 13.46
N ARG A 208 -0.81 11.50 13.05
CA ARG A 208 -0.85 12.79 12.34
C ARG A 208 -0.81 12.65 10.81
N GLY A 209 -0.94 11.44 10.28
CA GLY A 209 -0.85 11.10 8.87
C GLY A 209 0.44 10.35 8.50
N LEU A 210 0.47 9.79 7.28
CA LEU A 210 1.59 8.97 6.79
C LEU A 210 2.86 9.80 6.55
N PRO A 211 3.99 9.50 7.22
CA PRO A 211 5.23 10.26 7.04
C PRO A 211 6.00 9.83 5.80
N ALA A 212 6.37 10.79 4.94
CA ALA A 212 7.24 10.55 3.79
C ALA A 212 8.59 9.90 4.19
N PRO A 213 9.15 9.01 3.34
CA PRO A 213 8.69 8.64 1.99
C PRO A 213 7.53 7.63 1.94
N CYS A 214 7.09 7.08 3.08
CA CYS A 214 5.98 6.13 3.13
C CYS A 214 4.64 6.81 2.80
N ARG A 215 3.78 6.12 2.03
CA ARG A 215 2.50 6.64 1.52
C ARG A 215 1.53 5.50 1.20
N GLY A 216 0.23 5.76 1.33
CA GLY A 216 -0.86 4.84 0.98
C GLY A 216 -1.03 3.61 1.89
N SER A 217 0.04 2.88 2.20
CA SER A 217 -0.02 1.56 2.83
C SER A 217 0.49 1.55 4.28
N VAL A 218 -0.16 0.76 5.14
CA VAL A 218 0.21 0.51 6.56
C VAL A 218 -0.12 -0.95 6.92
N GLY A 219 0.71 -1.56 7.76
CA GLY A 219 0.42 -2.85 8.41
C GLY A 219 -0.04 -2.68 9.87
N LEU A 220 -1.15 -3.30 10.26
CA LEU A 220 -1.64 -3.43 11.64
C LEU A 220 -1.78 -4.91 12.06
N ALA A 221 -1.86 -5.18 13.36
CA ALA A 221 -2.07 -6.52 13.91
C ALA A 221 -3.33 -6.59 14.78
N LEU A 222 -4.15 -7.63 14.59
CA LEU A 222 -5.43 -7.82 15.30
C LEU A 222 -5.33 -8.08 16.81
N ASP A 223 -4.13 -8.32 17.33
CA ASP A 223 -3.80 -8.53 18.74
C ASP A 223 -3.00 -7.38 19.36
N GLU A 224 -2.74 -6.31 18.59
CA GLU A 224 -2.01 -5.11 19.04
C GLU A 224 -2.61 -3.84 18.39
N TRP A 225 -3.94 -3.85 18.26
CA TRP A 225 -4.70 -2.97 17.38
C TRP A 225 -4.62 -1.47 17.72
N GLN A 226 -5.01 -0.63 16.75
CA GLN A 226 -5.17 0.82 16.88
C GLN A 226 -6.01 1.38 15.73
N ALA A 227 -6.52 2.59 15.90
CA ALA A 227 -7.13 3.37 14.83
C ALA A 227 -6.21 3.46 13.59
N VAL A 228 -6.81 3.38 12.40
CA VAL A 228 -6.11 3.47 11.12
C VAL A 228 -5.53 4.88 10.93
N PRO A 229 -4.23 5.03 10.61
CA PRO A 229 -3.62 6.34 10.36
C PRO A 229 -4.32 7.14 9.23
N PRO A 230 -4.48 8.47 9.35
CA PRO A 230 -5.03 9.30 8.29
C PRO A 230 -4.23 9.19 6.98
N GLY A 231 -4.92 9.05 5.86
CA GLY A 231 -4.31 8.92 4.53
C GLY A 231 -3.86 7.50 4.14
N VAL A 232 -4.21 6.47 4.91
CA VAL A 232 -4.10 5.07 4.47
C VAL A 232 -5.17 4.77 3.43
N SER A 233 -4.73 4.37 2.23
CA SER A 233 -5.56 3.81 1.15
C SER A 233 -5.59 2.28 1.16
N THR A 234 -4.56 1.65 1.75
CA THR A 234 -4.36 0.19 1.73
C THR A 234 -3.95 -0.30 3.11
N LEU A 235 -4.84 -1.00 3.80
CA LEU A 235 -4.56 -1.58 5.11
C LEU A 235 -4.18 -3.05 4.98
N TYR A 236 -2.94 -3.36 5.32
CA TYR A 236 -2.49 -4.72 5.57
C TYR A 236 -2.83 -5.11 7.01
N VAL A 237 -3.44 -6.29 7.18
CA VAL A 237 -3.83 -6.80 8.50
C VAL A 237 -3.16 -8.13 8.78
N PHE A 238 -2.41 -8.19 9.89
CA PHE A 238 -1.84 -9.39 10.46
C PHE A 238 -2.78 -10.01 11.49
N ASN A 239 -2.89 -11.34 11.46
CA ASN A 239 -3.55 -12.13 12.48
C ASN A 239 -2.53 -13.19 12.99
N PRO A 240 -2.27 -13.28 14.31
CA PRO A 240 -1.39 -14.31 14.87
C PRO A 240 -2.01 -15.72 14.79
N ARG A 241 -3.33 -15.81 14.68
CA ARG A 241 -4.12 -17.05 14.50
C ARG A 241 -4.53 -17.19 13.03
N PRO A 242 -5.06 -18.37 12.61
CA PRO A 242 -5.79 -18.48 11.35
C PRO A 242 -6.94 -17.48 11.26
N TRP A 243 -7.29 -17.10 10.04
CA TRP A 243 -8.43 -16.24 9.76
C TRP A 243 -9.75 -16.99 9.88
N THR A 244 -10.73 -16.31 10.49
CA THR A 244 -12.11 -16.78 10.61
C THR A 244 -13.07 -15.65 10.19
N PRO A 245 -14.35 -15.93 9.88
CA PRO A 245 -15.34 -14.90 9.57
C PRO A 245 -15.47 -13.84 10.66
N GLU A 246 -15.31 -14.22 11.93
CA GLU A 246 -15.44 -13.33 13.10
C GLU A 246 -14.18 -12.46 13.26
N ALA A 247 -12.99 -13.04 13.05
CA ALA A 247 -11.74 -12.28 13.04
C ALA A 247 -11.70 -11.26 11.89
N PHE A 248 -12.20 -11.63 10.72
CA PHE A 248 -12.37 -10.72 9.58
C PHE A 248 -13.44 -9.65 9.84
N THR A 249 -14.59 -10.02 10.40
CA THR A 249 -15.65 -9.06 10.75
C THR A 249 -15.15 -8.00 11.73
N ARG A 250 -14.37 -8.40 12.76
CA ARG A 250 -13.68 -7.43 13.64
C ARG A 250 -12.70 -6.55 12.87
N ALA A 251 -11.84 -7.14 12.02
CA ALA A 251 -10.89 -6.40 11.20
C ALA A 251 -11.55 -5.34 10.29
N VAL A 252 -12.77 -5.60 9.82
CA VAL A 252 -13.53 -4.69 8.94
C VAL A 252 -14.32 -3.63 9.72
N ALA A 253 -14.90 -3.98 10.87
CA ALA A 253 -15.59 -3.02 11.73
C ALA A 253 -14.65 -1.89 12.18
N GLU A 254 -13.41 -2.23 12.52
CA GLU A 254 -12.37 -1.32 12.99
C GLU A 254 -11.73 -0.45 11.88
N LEU A 255 -12.19 -0.54 10.63
CA LEU A 255 -11.75 0.35 9.53
C LEU A 255 -12.46 1.71 9.55
N HIS A 256 -13.51 1.83 10.34
CA HIS A 256 -14.32 3.04 10.45
C HIS A 256 -13.92 3.80 11.73
N PRO A 257 -13.61 5.11 11.62
CA PRO A 257 -13.22 5.95 12.76
C PRO A 257 -14.40 6.36 13.64
#